data_AF-A0AB73TAB0-F1
#
_entry.id   AF-A0AB73TAB0-F1
#
_cell.length_a   1.000
_cell.length_b   1.000
_cell.length_c   1.000
_cell.angle_alpha   90.00
_cell.angle_beta   90.00
_cell.angle_gamma   90.00
#
_symmetry.space_group_name_H-M   'P 1'
#
loop_
_entity.id
_entity.type
_entity.pdbx_description
1 polymer ?
#
loop_
_entity_poly.entity_id
_entity_poly.type
_entity_poly.pdbx_seq_one_letter_code
_entity_poly.pdbx_strand_id
1 'polypeptide(L)'
;MMYSESREAVVQNLKDAGCSPDTIKDFLLYFDRNKKEEQLALLEKHRNELLNVIHKEEKKIYCLDYLVYQIKNKRIVILYLRGKKNAV
;
A
#
# COMPACT_ATOMS: atom_id res chain seq x y z
N MET A 1 5.70 -28.34 -25.82
CA MET A 1 6.88 -27.67 -25.21
C MET A 1 6.52 -26.20 -25.11
N MET A 2 6.55 -25.61 -23.91
CA MET A 2 6.05 -24.25 -23.67
C MET A 2 7.18 -23.24 -23.85
N TYR A 3 6.89 -22.12 -24.53
CA TYR A 3 7.86 -21.10 -24.95
C TYR A 3 8.51 -20.40 -23.75
N SER A 4 9.85 -20.34 -23.76
CA SER A 4 10.68 -19.60 -22.77
C SER A 4 10.15 -18.18 -22.58
N GLU A 5 9.88 -17.47 -23.68
CA GLU A 5 9.41 -16.08 -23.69
C GLU A 5 8.17 -15.83 -22.80
N SER A 6 7.31 -16.85 -22.62
CA SER A 6 6.14 -16.73 -21.75
C SER A 6 6.50 -16.72 -20.26
N ARG A 7 7.57 -17.40 -19.84
CA ARG A 7 7.98 -17.47 -18.43
C ARG A 7 8.71 -16.21 -18.00
N GLU A 8 9.62 -15.72 -18.83
CA GLU A 8 10.32 -14.46 -18.58
C GLU A 8 9.31 -13.29 -18.50
N ALA A 9 8.33 -13.25 -19.39
CA ALA A 9 7.26 -12.26 -19.36
C ALA A 9 6.42 -12.34 -18.07
N VAL A 10 6.08 -13.55 -17.62
CA VAL A 10 5.37 -13.75 -16.33
C VAL A 10 6.21 -13.24 -15.17
N VAL A 11 7.50 -13.57 -15.11
CA VAL A 11 8.40 -13.08 -14.05
C VAL A 11 8.51 -11.56 -14.08
N GLN A 12 8.60 -10.95 -15.26
CA GLN A 12 8.64 -9.50 -15.38
C GLN A 12 7.34 -8.85 -14.90
N ASN A 13 6.17 -9.39 -15.27
CA ASN A 13 4.88 -8.91 -14.78
C ASN A 13 4.77 -8.98 -13.25
N LEU A 14 5.29 -10.05 -12.63
CA LEU A 14 5.31 -10.17 -11.17
C LEU A 14 6.23 -9.13 -10.52
N LYS A 15 7.39 -8.85 -11.11
CA LYS A 15 8.30 -7.79 -10.65
C LYS A 15 7.66 -6.41 -10.78
N ASP A 16 7.02 -6.12 -11.90
CA ASP A 16 6.35 -4.85 -12.16
C ASP A 16 5.15 -4.64 -11.22
N ALA A 17 4.49 -5.74 -10.82
CA ALA A 17 3.47 -5.75 -9.77
C ALA A 17 4.05 -5.59 -8.35
N GLY A 18 5.37 -5.51 -8.18
CA GLY A 18 6.03 -5.36 -6.90
C GLY A 18 6.11 -6.65 -6.06
N CYS A 19 5.95 -7.83 -6.68
CA CYS A 19 6.10 -9.09 -5.96
C CYS A 19 7.55 -9.29 -5.50
N SER A 20 7.72 -9.78 -4.27
CA SER A 20 9.05 -10.10 -3.74
C SER A 20 9.69 -11.29 -4.48
N PRO A 21 11.03 -11.45 -4.41
CA PRO A 21 11.70 -12.62 -4.97
C PRO A 21 11.15 -13.96 -4.46
N ASP A 22 10.79 -14.03 -3.18
CA ASP A 22 10.20 -15.24 -2.58
C ASP A 22 8.80 -15.51 -3.13
N THR A 23 7.98 -14.47 -3.25
CA THR A 23 6.65 -14.54 -3.87
C THR A 23 6.72 -15.04 -5.32
N ILE A 24 7.69 -14.55 -6.09
CA ILE A 24 7.92 -14.98 -7.48
C ILE A 24 8.35 -16.45 -7.52
N LYS A 25 9.25 -16.86 -6.62
CA LYS A 25 9.71 -18.25 -6.53
C LYS A 25 8.54 -19.20 -6.22
N ASP A 26 7.69 -18.87 -5.26
CA ASP A 26 6.52 -19.67 -4.91
C ASP A 26 5.50 -19.73 -6.06
N PHE A 27 5.27 -18.60 -6.74
CA PHE A 27 4.42 -18.57 -7.93
C PHE A 27 4.93 -19.53 -9.01
N LEU A 28 6.23 -19.48 -9.31
CA LEU A 28 6.85 -20.36 -10.32
C LEU A 28 6.80 -21.84 -9.93
N LEU A 29 6.92 -22.17 -8.64
CA LEU A 29 6.73 -23.54 -8.16
C LEU A 29 5.32 -24.06 -8.41
N TYR A 30 4.29 -23.22 -8.24
CA TYR A 30 2.91 -23.57 -8.57
C TYR A 30 2.68 -23.62 -10.08
N PHE A 31 3.30 -22.72 -10.83
CA PHE A 31 3.26 -22.70 -12.29
C PHE A 31 3.79 -24.02 -12.88
N ASP A 32 4.95 -24.49 -12.43
CA ASP A 32 5.58 -25.73 -12.90
C ASP A 32 4.76 -26.99 -12.54
N ARG A 33 3.92 -26.89 -11.51
CA ARG A 33 3.01 -27.96 -11.05
C ARG A 33 1.59 -27.81 -11.60
N ASN A 34 1.34 -26.86 -12.49
CA ASN A 34 0.03 -26.52 -13.06
C ASN A 34 -1.06 -26.24 -11.99
N LYS A 35 -0.64 -25.67 -10.85
CA LYS A 35 -1.45 -25.34 -9.68
C LYS A 35 -1.98 -23.91 -9.81
N LYS A 36 -3.07 -23.75 -10.57
CA LYS A 36 -3.62 -22.42 -10.92
C LYS A 36 -4.30 -21.72 -9.74
N GLU A 37 -5.02 -22.45 -8.92
CA GLU A 37 -5.70 -21.88 -7.74
C GLU A 37 -4.69 -21.29 -6.75
N GLU A 38 -3.57 -21.98 -6.52
CA GLU A 38 -2.51 -21.49 -5.65
C GLU A 38 -1.79 -20.26 -6.23
N GLN A 39 -1.62 -20.17 -7.55
CA GLN A 39 -1.12 -18.96 -8.23
C GLN A 39 -2.07 -17.78 -8.00
N LEU A 40 -3.38 -17.98 -8.21
CA LEU A 40 -4.39 -16.94 -8.01
C LEU A 40 -4.47 -16.49 -6.56
N ALA A 41 -4.44 -17.42 -5.60
CA ALA A 41 -4.47 -17.12 -4.18
C ALA A 41 -3.26 -16.27 -3.74
N LEU A 42 -2.07 -16.58 -4.29
CA LEU A 42 -0.84 -15.84 -4.02
C LEU A 42 -0.93 -14.40 -4.59
N LEU A 43 -1.48 -14.22 -5.79
CA LEU A 43 -1.69 -12.90 -6.39
C LEU A 43 -2.74 -12.08 -5.62
N GLU A 44 -3.85 -12.69 -5.20
CA GLU A 44 -4.88 -11.99 -4.43
C GLU A 44 -4.35 -11.57 -3.06
N LYS A 45 -3.52 -12.40 -2.42
CA LYS A 45 -2.82 -12.00 -1.19
C LYS A 45 -1.96 -10.76 -1.41
N HIS A 46 -1.12 -10.75 -2.44
CA HIS A 46 -0.26 -9.61 -2.77
C HIS A 46 -1.08 -8.34 -3.08
N ARG A 47 -2.17 -8.48 -3.84
CA ARG A 47 -3.11 -7.38 -4.10
C ARG A 47 -3.66 -6.77 -2.82
N ASN A 48 -4.07 -7.61 -1.86
CA ASN A 48 -4.59 -7.14 -0.57
C ASN A 48 -3.51 -6.45 0.28
N GLU A 49 -2.26 -6.89 0.21
CA GLU A 49 -1.13 -6.22 0.86
C GLU A 49 -0.91 -4.80 0.29
N LEU A 50 -0.94 -4.65 -1.04
CA LEU A 50 -0.84 -3.35 -1.70
C LEU A 50 -1.99 -2.41 -1.29
N LEU A 51 -3.23 -2.91 -1.31
CA LEU A 51 -4.40 -2.13 -0.87
C LEU A 51 -4.28 -1.70 0.59
N ASN A 52 -3.78 -2.57 1.47
CA ASN A 52 -3.57 -2.23 2.87
C ASN A 52 -2.52 -1.12 3.05
N VAL A 53 -1.50 -1.06 2.20
CA VAL A 53 -0.54 0.06 2.20
C VAL A 53 -1.25 1.35 1.77
N ILE A 54 -2.00 1.32 0.66
CA ILE A 54 -2.75 2.48 0.17
C ILE A 54 -3.69 3.02 1.25
N HIS A 55 -4.53 2.17 1.85
CA HIS A 55 -5.47 2.61 2.89
C HIS A 55 -4.75 3.22 4.12
N LYS A 56 -3.56 2.72 4.48
CA LYS A 56 -2.75 3.31 5.56
C LYS A 56 -2.23 4.70 5.18
N GLU A 57 -1.70 4.86 3.98
CA GLU A 57 -1.20 6.16 3.52
C GLU A 57 -2.33 7.17 3.32
N GLU A 58 -3.47 6.76 2.76
CA GLU A 58 -4.69 7.58 2.66
C GLU A 58 -5.14 8.09 4.03
N LYS A 59 -5.14 7.24 5.06
CA LYS A 59 -5.49 7.64 6.43
C LYS A 59 -4.51 8.69 6.98
N LYS A 60 -3.21 8.55 6.72
CA LYS A 60 -2.21 9.54 7.13
C LYS A 60 -2.44 10.88 6.43
N ILE A 61 -2.70 10.86 5.12
CA ILE A 61 -3.01 12.06 4.33
C ILE A 61 -4.25 12.75 4.87
N TYR A 62 -5.33 11.99 5.12
CA TYR A 62 -6.56 12.51 5.71
C TYR A 62 -6.30 13.23 7.05
N CYS A 63 -5.52 12.63 7.95
CA CYS A 63 -5.16 13.27 9.22
C CYS A 63 -4.37 14.57 9.02
N LEU A 64 -3.45 14.58 8.06
CA LEU A 64 -2.67 15.77 7.73
C LEU A 64 -3.55 16.88 7.13
N ASP A 65 -4.42 16.56 6.19
CA ASP A 65 -5.35 17.48 5.57
C ASP A 65 -6.32 18.08 6.59
N TYR A 66 -6.80 17.26 7.53
CA TYR A 66 -7.62 17.72 8.62
C TYR A 66 -6.87 18.73 9.51
N LEU A 67 -5.61 18.45 9.85
CA LEU A 67 -4.78 19.38 10.61
C LEU A 67 -4.57 20.70 9.85
N VAL A 68 -4.29 20.64 8.54
CA VAL A 68 -4.16 21.82 7.69
C VAL A 68 -5.46 22.63 7.65
N TYR A 69 -6.61 21.96 7.51
CA TYR A 69 -7.93 22.60 7.56
C TYR A 69 -8.16 23.30 8.91
N GLN A 70 -7.80 22.66 10.03
CA GLN A 70 -7.92 23.23 11.38
C GLN A 70 -7.09 24.52 11.54
N ILE A 71 -5.87 24.53 11.00
CA ILE A 71 -4.98 25.70 10.99
C ILE A 71 -5.58 26.82 10.13
N LYS A 72 -5.96 26.51 8.88
CA LYS A 72 -6.51 27.49 7.93
C LYS A 72 -7.78 28.15 8.45
N ASN A 73 -8.66 27.39 9.10
CA ASN A 73 -9.95 27.86 9.59
C ASN A 73 -9.92 28.29 11.05
N LYS A 74 -8.72 28.51 11.64
CA LYS A 74 -8.52 29.01 13.01
C LYS A 74 -9.29 28.22 14.10
N ARG A 75 -9.54 26.92 13.86
CA ARG A 75 -10.20 26.01 14.82
C ARG A 75 -9.19 25.34 15.76
N ILE A 76 -7.88 25.44 15.48
CA ILE A 76 -6.86 25.37 16.54
C ILE A 76 -7.05 26.59 17.44
N VAL A 77 -7.96 26.43 18.40
CA VAL A 77 -7.80 26.82 19.80
C VAL A 77 -6.72 27.89 20.00
N ILE A 78 -7.05 29.12 19.63
CA ILE A 78 -6.51 30.34 20.28
C ILE A 78 -7.06 30.39 21.74
N LEU A 79 -7.31 29.25 22.40
CA LEU A 79 -7.53 29.20 23.85
C LEU A 79 -6.20 29.11 24.61
N TYR A 80 -5.10 28.71 23.97
CA TYR A 80 -3.77 28.81 24.59
C TYR A 80 -3.16 30.22 24.57
N LEU A 81 -3.74 31.18 23.82
CA LEU A 81 -3.24 32.57 23.78
C LEU A 81 -4.17 33.59 24.46
N ARG A 82 -5.37 33.19 24.89
CA ARG A 82 -6.28 34.07 25.65
C ARG A 82 -6.03 34.07 27.17
N GLY A 83 -5.08 33.27 27.65
CA GLY A 83 -4.69 33.17 29.07
C GLY A 83 -3.52 34.05 29.52
N LYS A 84 -2.99 34.94 28.67
CA LYS A 84 -1.87 35.85 29.03
C LYS A 84 -2.20 37.35 28.93
N LYS A 85 -3.47 37.74 29.11
CA LYS A 85 -3.83 39.19 29.20
C LYS A 85 -4.22 39.69 30.59
N ASN A 86 -4.25 38.83 31.63
CA ASN A 86 -4.59 39.24 33.00
C ASN A 86 -3.54 38.77 34.03
N ALA A 87 -2.26 39.04 33.75
CA ALA A 87 -1.21 38.93 34.76
C ALA A 87 -0.19 40.06 34.52
N VAL A 88 -0.61 41.29 34.84
CA VAL A 88 0.00 42.30 35.72
C VAL A 88 -0.93 43.51 35.69
#